data_AF-A0A5C2S9G6-F1
#
_entry.id   AF-A0A5C2S9G6-F1
#
_cell.length_a   1.000
_cell.length_b   1.000
_cell.length_c   1.000
_cell.angle_alpha   90.00
_cell.angle_beta   90.00
_cell.angle_gamma   90.00
#
_symmetry.space_group_name_H-M   'P 1'
#
loop_
_entity.id
_entity.type
_entity.pdbx_description
1 polymer ?
#
loop_
_entity_poly.entity_id
_entity_poly.type
_entity_poly.pdbx_seq_one_letter_code
_entity_poly.pdbx_strand_id
1 'polypeptide(L)'
;MPSRQSEIRCSNPAVKRIISLVYRGDEREALTVTVPTSIHPTRDCLAVPRYPGFEHIVGNQYPLQEAWVTIHDDDGTAHRFLIAAQYSCDLEVNRSLRNVLDATPWQGDLIVMRGGSTVSVVNMGSAEFRQRAEIAVRKFLVESADLVAAAAHNNVPLDLPTQF
;
A
#
# COMPACT_ATOMS: atom_id res chain seq x y z
N MET A 1 8.39 -7.79 11.61
CA MET A 1 8.86 -9.14 11.17
C MET A 1 9.00 -9.17 9.64
N PRO A 2 9.92 -9.94 9.00
CA PRO A 2 10.00 -9.97 7.53
C PRO A 2 8.75 -10.64 6.95
N SER A 3 8.19 -10.06 5.89
CA SER A 3 7.04 -10.57 5.14
C SER A 3 7.33 -11.99 4.64
N ARG A 4 6.71 -13.00 5.26
CA ARG A 4 6.80 -14.40 4.81
C ARG A 4 5.88 -14.63 3.61
N GLN A 5 6.21 -14.00 2.48
CA GLN A 5 5.75 -14.54 1.20
C GLN A 5 6.53 -15.83 0.95
N SER A 6 5.84 -16.95 0.71
CA SER A 6 6.45 -18.23 0.38
C SER A 6 7.51 -18.04 -0.73
N GLU A 7 8.71 -18.62 -0.60
CA GLU A 7 9.74 -18.52 -1.63
C GLU A 7 9.24 -19.14 -2.95
N ILE A 8 8.82 -18.31 -3.89
CA ILE A 8 8.52 -18.74 -5.24
C ILE A 8 9.73 -18.40 -6.11
N ARG A 9 10.50 -19.42 -6.46
CA ARG A 9 11.66 -19.26 -7.33
C ARG A 9 11.18 -19.09 -8.77
N CYS A 10 11.43 -17.91 -9.35
CA CYS A 10 11.23 -17.63 -10.76
C CYS A 10 12.55 -17.12 -11.34
N SER A 11 13.17 -17.88 -12.24
CA SER A 11 14.47 -17.54 -12.83
C SER A 11 14.39 -16.45 -13.90
N ASN A 12 13.21 -16.23 -14.49
CA ASN A 12 13.00 -15.21 -15.52
C ASN A 12 11.60 -14.57 -15.35
N PRO A 13 11.43 -13.69 -14.35
CA PRO A 13 10.16 -13.00 -14.14
C PRO A 13 9.91 -12.01 -15.28
N ALA A 14 8.67 -11.92 -15.75
CA ALA A 14 8.27 -10.82 -16.62
C ALA A 14 7.95 -9.58 -15.76
N VAL A 15 8.20 -8.38 -16.28
CA VAL A 15 7.89 -7.13 -15.58
C VAL A 15 6.66 -6.50 -16.21
N LYS A 16 5.63 -6.25 -15.39
CA LYS A 16 4.46 -5.45 -15.77
C LYS A 16 4.48 -4.10 -15.07
N ARG A 17 3.89 -3.11 -15.71
CA ARG A 17 3.74 -1.75 -15.21
C ARG A 17 2.30 -1.58 -14.71
N ILE A 18 2.10 -1.53 -13.40
CA ILE A 18 0.76 -1.49 -12.79
C ILE A 18 0.42 -0.08 -12.30
N ILE A 19 -0.66 0.48 -12.82
CA ILE A 19 -1.17 1.80 -12.43
C ILE A 19 -1.66 1.75 -10.99
N SER A 20 -1.15 2.65 -10.16
CA SER A 20 -1.37 2.71 -8.71
C SER A 20 -1.51 4.17 -8.26
N LEU A 21 -1.86 4.38 -7.00
CA LEU A 21 -1.87 5.71 -6.37
C LEU A 21 -0.71 5.81 -5.39
N VAL A 22 -0.08 6.99 -5.30
CA VAL A 22 0.89 7.31 -4.27
C VAL A 22 0.49 8.60 -3.56
N TYR A 23 0.64 8.59 -2.24
CA TYR A 23 0.45 9.72 -1.35
C TYR A 23 1.84 10.11 -0.84
N ARG A 24 2.43 11.15 -1.44
CA ARG A 24 3.75 11.64 -1.04
C ARG A 24 3.64 12.76 -0.02
N GLY A 25 4.60 12.82 0.90
CA GLY A 25 4.61 13.83 1.95
C GLY A 25 4.70 15.28 1.46
N ASP A 26 5.37 15.50 0.32
CA ASP A 26 5.59 16.81 -0.31
C ASP A 26 4.44 17.24 -1.25
N GLU A 27 3.50 16.34 -1.54
CA GLU A 27 2.38 16.59 -2.45
C GLU A 27 1.10 16.98 -1.71
N ARG A 28 0.21 17.70 -2.40
CA ARG A 28 -1.11 18.06 -1.85
C ARG A 28 -2.17 17.02 -2.09
N GLU A 29 -2.02 16.19 -3.12
CA GLU A 29 -3.02 15.22 -3.56
C GLU A 29 -2.33 13.90 -3.94
N ALA A 30 -3.13 12.83 -4.06
CA ALA A 30 -2.63 11.55 -4.52
C ALA A 30 -2.20 11.64 -5.99
N LEU A 31 -1.04 11.08 -6.31
CA LEU A 31 -0.53 11.00 -7.69
C LEU A 31 -0.81 9.62 -8.27
N THR A 32 -1.14 9.59 -9.56
CA THR A 32 -1.17 8.34 -10.32
C THR A 32 0.25 7.97 -10.73
N VAL A 33 0.71 6.79 -10.32
CA VAL A 33 2.04 6.27 -10.66
C VAL A 33 1.94 4.90 -11.28
N THR A 34 3.06 4.42 -11.82
CA THR A 34 3.18 3.09 -12.38
C THR A 34 4.24 2.31 -11.62
N VAL A 35 3.83 1.25 -10.92
CA VAL A 35 4.72 0.42 -10.12
C VAL A 35 5.26 -0.71 -11.01
N PRO A 36 6.59 -0.82 -11.21
CA PRO A 36 7.17 -1.98 -11.86
C PRO A 36 6.91 -3.20 -10.98
N THR A 37 6.28 -4.23 -11.55
CA THR A 37 5.82 -5.40 -10.82
C THR A 37 6.32 -6.66 -11.51
N SER A 38 7.14 -7.43 -10.81
CA SER A 38 7.63 -8.72 -11.28
C SER A 38 6.53 -9.78 -11.16
N ILE A 39 6.32 -10.55 -12.22
CA ILE A 39 5.29 -11.58 -12.31
C ILE A 39 5.88 -12.90 -12.81
N HIS A 40 5.30 -14.01 -12.36
CA HIS A 40 5.62 -15.32 -12.94
C HIS A 40 4.96 -15.43 -14.32
N PRO A 41 5.70 -15.70 -15.42
CA PRO A 41 5.18 -15.58 -16.79
C PRO A 41 4.01 -16.53 -17.09
N THR A 42 4.00 -17.72 -16.49
CA THR A 42 2.99 -18.77 -16.74
C THR A 42 2.11 -19.13 -15.55
N ARG A 43 2.35 -18.54 -14.37
CA ARG A 43 1.69 -18.93 -13.11
C ARG A 43 1.15 -17.73 -12.33
N ASP A 44 0.90 -16.62 -13.01
CA ASP A 44 0.39 -15.38 -12.41
C ASP A 44 -1.02 -15.63 -11.82
N CYS A 45 -1.08 -15.83 -10.49
CA CYS A 45 -2.32 -16.09 -9.75
C CYS A 45 -2.18 -15.70 -8.27
N LEU A 46 -3.25 -15.77 -7.48
CA LEU A 46 -3.20 -15.44 -6.04
C LEU A 46 -2.22 -16.31 -5.23
N ALA A 47 -2.03 -17.58 -5.61
CA ALA A 47 -1.06 -18.47 -4.96
C ALA A 47 0.40 -18.17 -5.35
N VAL A 48 0.60 -17.34 -6.37
CA VAL A 48 1.91 -16.88 -6.84
C VAL A 48 1.88 -15.35 -6.90
N PRO A 49 2.01 -14.68 -5.73
CA PRO A 49 1.86 -13.23 -5.67
C PRO A 49 2.88 -12.55 -6.58
N ARG A 50 2.41 -11.48 -7.20
CA ARG A 50 3.26 -10.52 -7.91
C ARG A 50 4.11 -9.76 -6.89
N TYR A 51 5.30 -9.33 -7.31
CA TYR A 51 6.26 -8.61 -6.47
C TYR A 51 6.41 -7.17 -6.98
N PRO A 52 5.71 -6.19 -6.39
CA PRO A 52 5.83 -4.79 -6.77
C PRO A 52 7.13 -4.19 -6.24
N GLY A 53 7.87 -3.46 -7.07
CA GLY A 53 9.07 -2.71 -6.68
C GLY A 53 8.72 -1.32 -6.17
N PHE A 54 8.20 -1.24 -4.95
CA PHE A 54 7.73 0.01 -4.35
C PHE A 54 8.85 1.02 -4.12
N GLU A 55 10.06 0.55 -3.83
CA GLU A 55 11.26 1.37 -3.58
C GLU A 55 11.65 2.20 -4.81
N HIS A 56 11.22 1.81 -6.01
CA HIS A 56 11.39 2.63 -7.21
C HIS A 56 10.55 3.92 -7.18
N ILE A 57 9.48 3.94 -6.39
CA ILE A 57 8.55 5.06 -6.28
C ILE A 57 8.84 5.90 -5.04
N VAL A 58 9.07 5.28 -3.88
CA VAL A 58 9.24 5.98 -2.58
C VAL A 58 10.67 5.97 -2.05
N GLY A 59 11.61 5.35 -2.77
CA GLY A 59 12.99 5.18 -2.28
C GLY A 59 13.12 4.10 -1.22
N ASN A 60 14.31 3.99 -0.64
CA ASN A 60 14.69 2.94 0.31
C ASN A 60 15.26 3.48 1.64
N GLN A 61 15.05 4.77 1.91
CA GLN A 61 15.56 5.44 3.11
C GLN A 61 14.87 4.97 4.39
N TYR A 62 13.60 4.59 4.29
CA TYR A 62 12.77 4.14 5.41
C TYR A 62 12.22 2.74 5.18
N PRO A 63 12.05 1.93 6.23
CA PRO A 63 11.45 0.60 6.11
C PRO A 63 10.07 0.66 5.48
N LEU A 64 9.84 -0.22 4.51
CA LEU A 64 8.56 -0.37 3.84
C LEU A 64 7.79 -1.54 4.45
N GLN A 65 6.53 -1.32 4.78
CA GLN A 65 5.63 -2.32 5.33
C GLN A 65 4.43 -2.49 4.42
N GLU A 66 4.02 -3.73 4.21
CA GLU A 66 2.90 -4.08 3.34
C GLU A 66 1.72 -4.57 4.16
N ALA A 67 0.53 -4.03 3.88
CA ALA A 67 -0.71 -4.48 4.49
C ALA A 67 -1.83 -4.57 3.45
N TRP A 68 -2.62 -5.63 3.54
CA TRP A 68 -3.85 -5.77 2.77
C TRP A 68 -5.02 -5.14 3.53
N VAL A 69 -5.70 -4.20 2.90
CA VAL A 69 -6.94 -3.61 3.42
C VAL A 69 -8.12 -4.15 2.64
N THR A 70 -9.14 -4.63 3.34
CA THR A 70 -10.41 -5.01 2.73
C THR A 70 -11.51 -4.03 3.12
N ILE A 71 -12.21 -3.51 2.12
CA ILE A 71 -13.43 -2.71 2.29
C ILE A 71 -14.61 -3.41 1.62
N HIS A 72 -15.82 -3.07 2.04
CA HIS A 72 -17.05 -3.56 1.41
C HIS A 72 -17.80 -2.36 0.83
N ASP A 73 -18.39 -2.52 -0.36
CA ASP A 73 -19.32 -1.52 -0.90
C ASP A 73 -20.74 -1.74 -0.36
N ASP A 74 -21.68 -0.89 -0.79
CA ASP A 74 -23.07 -0.90 -0.34
C ASP A 74 -23.79 -2.22 -0.69
N ASP A 75 -23.31 -2.93 -1.72
CA ASP A 75 -23.81 -4.25 -2.12
C ASP A 75 -23.16 -5.40 -1.33
N GLY A 76 -22.25 -5.09 -0.41
CA GLY A 76 -21.49 -6.07 0.38
C GLY A 76 -20.35 -6.74 -0.38
N THR A 77 -19.99 -6.24 -1.57
CA THR A 77 -18.89 -6.78 -2.36
C THR A 77 -17.56 -6.36 -1.74
N ALA A 78 -16.70 -7.34 -1.45
CA ALA A 78 -15.37 -7.10 -0.90
C ALA A 78 -14.39 -6.60 -1.97
N HIS A 79 -13.73 -5.48 -1.68
CA HIS A 79 -12.65 -4.90 -2.48
C HIS A 79 -11.37 -4.89 -1.67
N ARG A 80 -10.30 -5.46 -2.22
CA ARG A 80 -8.99 -5.57 -1.57
C ARG A 80 -8.02 -4.56 -2.14
N PHE A 81 -7.21 -3.95 -1.27
CA PHE A 81 -6.15 -3.02 -1.65
C PHE A 81 -4.86 -3.38 -0.91
N LEU A 82 -3.74 -3.37 -1.61
CA LEU A 82 -2.42 -3.51 -1.01
C LEU A 82 -1.90 -2.10 -0.73
N ILE A 83 -1.62 -1.82 0.53
CA ILE A 83 -0.96 -0.59 0.96
C ILE A 83 0.48 -0.93 1.30
N ALA A 84 1.40 -0.26 0.62
CA ALA A 84 2.82 -0.25 0.94
C ALA A 84 3.14 1.09 1.61
N ALA A 85 3.66 1.04 2.83
CA ALA A 85 3.71 2.16 3.73
C ALA A 85 5.13 2.37 4.27
N GLN A 86 5.65 3.59 4.13
CA GLN A 86 6.81 4.05 4.88
C GLN A 86 6.35 4.89 6.07
N TYR A 87 7.03 4.72 7.20
CA TYR A 87 6.81 5.53 8.39
C TYR A 87 8.13 5.84 9.09
N SER A 88 8.29 7.10 9.50
CA SER A 88 9.34 7.51 10.43
C SER A 88 8.90 8.75 11.21
N CYS A 89 9.23 8.80 12.50
CA CYS A 89 8.98 9.98 13.34
C CYS A 89 9.80 11.22 12.92
N ASP A 90 10.86 11.01 12.13
CA ASP A 90 11.74 12.09 11.64
C ASP A 90 11.17 12.78 10.38
N LEU A 91 10.10 12.23 9.80
CA LEU A 91 9.46 12.80 8.62
C LEU A 91 8.37 13.80 8.97
N GLU A 92 8.10 14.73 8.06
CA GLU A 92 6.93 15.59 8.16
C GLU A 92 5.64 14.78 8.02
N VAL A 93 4.56 15.27 8.63
CA VAL A 93 3.22 14.73 8.43
C VAL A 93 2.87 14.81 6.95
N ASN A 94 2.44 13.68 6.39
CA ASN A 94 2.14 13.58 4.97
C ASN A 94 0.91 14.43 4.62
N ARG A 95 1.14 15.48 3.83
CA ARG A 95 0.11 16.48 3.51
C ARG A 95 -0.95 15.93 2.56
N SER A 96 -0.57 15.06 1.62
CA SER A 96 -1.50 14.44 0.67
C SER A 96 -2.54 13.56 1.37
N LEU A 97 -2.21 13.02 2.55
CA LEU A 97 -3.14 12.20 3.35
C LEU A 97 -4.16 13.03 4.13
N ARG A 98 -3.98 14.34 4.29
CA ARG A 98 -4.96 15.20 4.99
C ARG A 98 -6.29 15.29 4.25
N ASN A 99 -6.27 15.20 2.93
CA ASN A 99 -7.50 15.14 2.13
C ASN A 99 -8.28 13.84 2.40
N VAL A 100 -7.58 12.77 2.82
CA VAL A 100 -8.19 11.48 3.17
C VAL A 100 -8.66 11.46 4.62
N LEU A 101 -7.80 11.91 5.54
CA LEU A 101 -8.05 12.02 6.98
C LEU A 101 -7.34 13.27 7.52
N ASP A 102 -8.11 14.34 7.77
CA ASP A 102 -7.59 15.68 8.10
C ASP A 102 -6.58 15.69 9.26
N ALA A 103 -6.91 15.00 10.36
CA ALA A 103 -6.08 14.90 11.55
C ALA A 103 -5.14 13.68 11.56
N THR A 104 -4.69 13.20 10.39
CA THR A 104 -3.78 12.04 10.32
C THR A 104 -2.41 12.35 10.96
N PRO A 105 -1.89 11.50 11.87
CA PRO A 105 -0.53 11.63 12.39
C PRO A 105 0.52 10.97 11.50
N TRP A 106 0.15 10.50 10.30
CA TRP A 106 1.03 9.70 9.46
C TRP A 106 2.22 10.50 8.90
N GLN A 107 3.44 10.02 9.15
CA GLN A 107 4.70 10.64 8.73
C GLN A 107 5.47 9.71 7.78
N GLY A 108 5.24 9.86 6.48
CA GLY A 108 5.85 9.04 5.44
C GLY A 108 4.92 8.76 4.27
N ASP A 109 5.45 8.15 3.22
CA ASP A 109 4.73 7.93 1.96
C ASP A 109 3.89 6.65 1.99
N LEU A 110 2.77 6.66 1.27
CA LEU A 110 1.92 5.48 1.05
C LEU A 110 1.73 5.21 -0.44
N ILE A 111 1.85 3.95 -0.87
CA ILE A 111 1.45 3.49 -2.21
C ILE A 111 0.27 2.54 -2.05
N VAL A 112 -0.73 2.70 -2.90
CA VAL A 112 -1.94 1.87 -2.92
C VAL A 112 -2.09 1.20 -4.27
N MET A 113 -2.13 -0.14 -4.25
CA MET A 113 -2.44 -0.96 -5.41
C MET A 113 -3.78 -1.66 -5.22
N ARG A 114 -4.53 -1.82 -6.31
CA ARG A 114 -5.79 -2.56 -6.29
C ARG A 114 -5.53 -4.06 -6.31
N GLY A 115 -6.24 -4.81 -5.47
CA GLY A 115 -6.27 -6.27 -5.48
C GLY A 115 -7.09 -6.82 -6.65
N GLY A 116 -6.59 -7.88 -7.28
CA GLY A 116 -7.33 -8.63 -8.30
C GLY A 116 -8.15 -9.78 -7.71
N SER A 117 -9.15 -10.26 -8.45
CA SER A 117 -9.90 -11.47 -8.09
C SER A 117 -9.12 -12.76 -8.36
N THR A 118 -8.25 -12.75 -9.38
CA THR A 118 -7.48 -13.92 -9.81
C THR A 118 -5.97 -13.79 -9.60
N VAL A 119 -5.47 -12.56 -9.45
CA VAL A 119 -4.05 -12.20 -9.29
C VAL A 119 -3.90 -11.22 -8.14
N SER A 120 -2.72 -11.14 -7.51
CA SER A 120 -2.55 -10.36 -6.28
C SER A 120 -2.89 -8.88 -6.47
N VAL A 121 -2.27 -8.20 -7.44
CA VAL A 121 -2.49 -6.77 -7.72
C VAL A 121 -2.81 -6.52 -9.19
N VAL A 122 -3.65 -5.54 -9.50
CA VAL A 122 -4.06 -5.12 -10.84
C VAL A 122 -4.03 -3.60 -10.98
N ASN A 123 -4.20 -3.09 -12.20
CA ASN A 123 -4.31 -1.65 -12.43
C ASN A 123 -5.46 -1.07 -11.60
N MET A 124 -5.22 0.11 -11.00
CA MET A 124 -6.20 0.84 -10.21
C MET A 124 -7.56 0.94 -10.92
N GLY A 125 -7.56 1.27 -12.21
CA GLY A 125 -8.76 1.25 -13.04
C GLY A 125 -9.51 2.58 -13.02
N SER A 126 -10.84 2.51 -12.94
CA SER A 126 -11.76 3.65 -13.03
C SER A 126 -11.68 4.59 -11.83
N ALA A 127 -12.32 5.77 -11.94
CA ALA A 127 -12.46 6.73 -10.85
C ALA A 127 -13.14 6.13 -9.61
N GLU A 128 -14.10 5.23 -9.80
CA GLU A 128 -14.77 4.48 -8.72
C GLU A 128 -13.78 3.68 -7.88
N PHE A 129 -12.82 2.98 -8.52
CA PHE A 129 -11.78 2.25 -7.78
C PHE A 129 -10.79 3.18 -7.08
N ARG A 130 -10.57 4.39 -7.59
CA ARG A 130 -9.77 5.41 -6.89
C ARG A 130 -10.46 5.89 -5.62
N GLN A 131 -11.77 6.13 -5.68
CA GLN A 131 -12.57 6.48 -4.49
C GLN A 131 -12.55 5.34 -3.46
N ARG A 132 -12.72 4.09 -3.92
CA ARG A 132 -12.58 2.91 -3.04
C ARG A 132 -11.18 2.78 -2.43
N ALA A 133 -10.13 3.06 -3.20
CA ALA A 133 -8.76 3.08 -2.68
C ALA A 133 -8.59 4.13 -1.59
N GLU A 134 -9.17 5.31 -1.75
CA GLU A 134 -9.16 6.37 -0.74
C GLU A 134 -9.87 5.94 0.56
N ILE A 135 -11.03 5.26 0.44
CA ILE A 135 -11.73 4.66 1.59
C ILE A 135 -10.85 3.62 2.29
N ALA A 136 -10.13 2.79 1.53
CA ALA A 136 -9.20 1.81 2.09
C ALA A 136 -8.02 2.49 2.81
N VAL A 137 -7.46 3.58 2.27
CA VAL A 137 -6.43 4.37 2.94
C VAL A 137 -6.97 4.98 4.23
N ARG A 138 -8.18 5.56 4.21
CA ARG A 138 -8.82 6.08 5.41
C ARG A 138 -8.95 5.00 6.48
N LYS A 139 -9.45 3.81 6.12
CA LYS A 139 -9.57 2.67 7.03
C LYS A 139 -8.21 2.32 7.65
N PHE A 140 -7.18 2.17 6.82
CA PHE A 140 -5.82 1.88 7.27
C PHE A 140 -5.29 2.94 8.24
N LEU A 141 -5.45 4.23 7.94
CA LEU A 141 -5.00 5.32 8.80
C LEU A 141 -5.71 5.34 10.15
N VAL A 142 -7.02 5.07 10.16
CA VAL A 142 -7.81 5.00 11.40
C VAL A 142 -7.38 3.81 12.25
N GLU A 143 -7.29 2.63 11.66
CA GLU A 143 -6.99 1.40 12.39
C GLU A 143 -5.52 1.27 12.81
N SER A 144 -4.60 1.97 12.15
CA SER A 144 -3.19 2.02 12.53
C SER A 144 -2.85 3.17 13.51
N ALA A 145 -3.80 4.06 13.82
CA ALA A 145 -3.52 5.28 14.60
C ALA A 145 -2.90 4.99 15.97
N ASP A 146 -3.43 4.03 16.71
CA ASP A 146 -2.92 3.67 18.05
C ASP A 146 -1.50 3.07 17.97
N LEU A 147 -1.22 2.29 16.92
CA LEU A 147 0.11 1.71 16.68
C LEU A 147 1.13 2.80 16.36
N VAL A 148 0.75 3.78 15.53
CA VAL A 148 1.57 4.96 15.20
C VAL A 148 1.85 5.78 16.45
N ALA A 149 0.81 6.07 17.25
CA ALA A 149 0.96 6.80 18.51
C ALA A 149 1.89 6.06 19.49
N ALA A 150 1.74 4.74 19.63
CA ALA A 150 2.60 3.94 20.49
C ALA A 150 4.05 3.88 19.99
N ALA A 151 4.27 3.75 18.68
CA ALA A 151 5.59 3.75 18.07
C ALA A 151 6.32 5.08 18.30
N ALA A 152 5.63 6.19 18.05
CA ALA A 152 6.15 7.53 18.28
C ALA A 152 6.46 7.80 19.76
N HIS A 153 5.55 7.42 20.67
CA HIS A 153 5.74 7.66 22.11
C HIS A 153 6.93 6.88 22.69
N ASN A 154 7.09 5.62 22.28
CA ASN A 154 8.13 4.74 22.81
C ASN A 154 9.45 4.82 22.01
N ASN A 155 9.50 5.60 20.93
CA ASN A 155 10.63 5.68 20.01
C ASN A 155 11.07 4.29 19.51
N VAL A 156 10.10 3.47 19.11
CA VAL A 156 10.32 2.12 18.58
C VAL A 156 9.92 2.04 17.11
N PRO A 157 10.50 1.13 16.32
CA PRO A 157 10.03 0.89 14.96
C PRO A 157 8.55 0.54 14.95
N LEU A 158 7.78 1.17 14.05
CA LEU A 158 6.40 0.81 13.80
C LEU A 158 6.33 -0.62 13.24
N ASP A 159 5.47 -1.47 13.80
CA ASP A 159 5.20 -2.82 13.30
C ASP A 159 3.70 -2.92 12.99
N LEU A 160 3.36 -2.94 11.71
CA LEU A 160 1.98 -2.97 11.23
C LEU A 160 1.49 -4.41 11.03
N PRO A 161 0.21 -4.68 11.33
CA PRO A 161 -0.47 -5.87 10.85
C PRO A 161 -0.36 -6.00 9.33
N THR A 162 -0.27 -7.23 8.84
CA THR A 162 -0.30 -7.51 7.39
C THR A 162 -1.71 -7.39 6.79
N GLN A 163 -2.75 -7.23 7.61
CA GLN A 163 -4.16 -7.18 7.20
C GLN A 163 -4.97 -6.22 8.07
N PHE A 164 -5.89 -5.49 7.43
CA PHE A 164 -6.86 -4.56 8.01
C PHE A 164 -8.26 -4.76 7.37
#